data_AF-A0AAU4JB96-F1
#
_entry.id   AF-A0AAU4JB96-F1
#
_cell.length_a   1.000
_cell.length_b   1.000
_cell.length_c   1.000
_cell.angle_alpha   90.00
_cell.angle_beta   90.00
_cell.angle_gamma   90.00
#
_symmetry.space_group_name_H-M   'P 1'
#
loop_
_entity.id
_entity.type
_entity.pdbx_description
1 polymer ?
#
loop_
_entity_poly.entity_id
_entity_poly.type
_entity_poly.pdbx_seq_one_letter_code
_entity_poly.pdbx_strand_id
1 'polypeptide(L)'
;MGEATDEETGADVVLSGYGPVGQAFVDRLARHGDALAHRYGVRPRVAAVRASSAECRPESDGSLPPRPCWGPRQPLDETFEETGARVFVQAVPSSPELRRYAALEAVTALRRGIHVVTATKSHLLTHWRELDAAARSGGAMIRISGATGAALPAGDLSRTALRGLDCRTIRACPNGTVTFVLDRLARGDSLDDAIRAARLRGIAEADPSADLSGEDAATKVRLLAALTWGWDPATVRVRAEPVDAGTAGRAVDARSRSRRLRAVAVASADEPLLVRVRLEETEPGDPLHALAGPEKAVVFGCPDAGDVTVSGGRSSPLGAALALVKDTIEATAPRTGFR
;
A
#
# COMPACT_ATOMS: atom_id res chain seq x y z
N MET A 1 17.42 -24.26 34.60
CA MET A 1 16.47 -23.53 33.74
C MET A 1 17.31 -22.54 32.95
N GLY A 2 17.74 -22.93 31.76
CA GLY A 2 18.56 -22.05 30.91
C GLY A 2 17.67 -20.92 30.39
N GLU A 3 18.13 -19.68 30.55
CA GLU A 3 17.59 -18.54 29.83
C GLU A 3 17.78 -18.81 28.34
N ALA A 4 16.68 -19.05 27.62
CA ALA A 4 16.69 -18.93 26.18
C ALA A 4 16.95 -17.45 25.88
N THR A 5 18.19 -17.11 25.57
CA THR A 5 18.49 -15.88 24.84
C THR A 5 17.77 -16.03 23.50
N ASP A 6 16.57 -15.44 23.37
CA ASP A 6 15.95 -15.23 22.06
C ASP A 6 17.01 -14.51 21.22
N GLU A 7 17.64 -15.21 20.28
CA GLU A 7 18.64 -14.65 19.38
C GLU A 7 17.95 -13.56 18.55
N GLU A 8 18.12 -12.30 18.96
CA GLU A 8 17.60 -11.13 18.27
C GLU A 8 18.05 -11.19 16.83
N THR A 9 17.11 -11.43 15.91
CA THR A 9 17.45 -11.51 14.51
C THR A 9 17.56 -10.08 13.96
N GLY A 10 18.77 -9.65 13.61
CA GLY A 10 18.99 -8.40 12.88
C GLY A 10 18.36 -8.44 11.48
N ALA A 11 17.79 -7.32 11.05
CA ALA A 11 17.27 -7.16 9.69
C ALA A 11 17.70 -5.82 9.10
N ASP A 12 18.84 -5.83 8.40
CA ASP A 12 19.34 -4.64 7.71
C ASP A 12 18.49 -4.32 6.48
N VAL A 13 18.10 -3.05 6.38
CA VAL A 13 17.16 -2.53 5.40
C VAL A 13 17.83 -1.47 4.53
N VAL A 14 17.76 -1.65 3.22
CA VAL A 14 18.08 -0.60 2.24
C VAL A 14 16.78 0.03 1.78
N LEU A 15 16.64 1.35 1.94
CA LEU A 15 15.47 2.12 1.53
C LEU A 15 15.73 2.87 0.23
N SER A 16 14.92 2.66 -0.81
CA SER A 16 14.87 3.48 -2.02
C SER A 16 13.66 4.42 -1.96
N GLY A 17 13.92 5.73 -1.97
CA GLY A 17 12.91 6.79 -1.84
C GLY A 17 12.87 7.40 -0.43
N TYR A 18 13.30 8.67 -0.33
CA TYR A 18 13.35 9.42 0.94
C TYR A 18 12.43 10.64 0.96
N GLY A 19 11.23 10.49 0.36
CA GLY A 19 10.13 11.44 0.50
C GLY A 19 9.40 11.30 1.85
N PRO A 20 8.19 11.87 2.01
CA PRO A 20 7.46 11.83 3.28
C PRO A 20 7.24 10.42 3.85
N VAL A 21 6.95 9.43 2.99
CA VAL A 21 6.77 8.03 3.40
C VAL A 21 8.09 7.42 3.88
N GLY A 22 9.17 7.61 3.11
CA GLY A 22 10.50 7.10 3.46
C GLY A 22 11.03 7.70 4.77
N GLN A 23 10.86 9.01 4.97
CA GLN A 23 11.22 9.69 6.22
C GLN A 23 10.42 9.12 7.41
N ALA A 24 9.09 8.98 7.27
CA ALA A 24 8.26 8.39 8.32
C ALA A 24 8.63 6.92 8.62
N PHE A 25 9.09 6.17 7.61
CA PHE A 25 9.58 4.80 7.79
C PHE A 25 10.87 4.76 8.60
N VAL A 26 11.87 5.57 8.22
CA VAL A 26 13.14 5.69 8.97
C VAL A 26 12.88 6.11 10.42
N ASP A 27 12.09 7.16 10.62
CA ASP A 27 11.71 7.65 11.95
C ASP A 27 11.04 6.57 12.80
N ARG A 28 10.18 5.75 12.19
CA ARG A 28 9.46 4.69 12.90
C ARG A 28 10.42 3.59 13.35
N LEU A 29 11.36 3.17 12.50
CA LEU A 29 12.36 2.18 12.88
C LEU A 29 13.31 2.70 13.95
N ALA A 30 13.77 3.95 13.83
CA ALA A 30 14.65 4.57 14.82
C ALA A 30 13.99 4.67 16.21
N ARG A 31 12.70 5.05 16.28
CA ARG A 31 12.00 5.24 17.57
C ARG A 31 11.46 3.96 18.20
N HIS A 32 11.20 2.91 17.41
CA HIS A 32 10.49 1.72 17.87
C HIS A 32 11.24 0.41 17.65
N GLY A 33 12.46 0.43 17.12
CA GLY A 33 13.25 -0.77 16.83
C GLY A 33 13.32 -1.76 18.01
N ASP A 34 13.61 -1.26 19.22
CA ASP A 34 13.71 -2.11 20.42
C ASP A 34 12.38 -2.75 20.81
N ALA A 35 11.28 -2.00 20.70
CA ALA A 35 9.95 -2.52 20.97
C ALA A 35 9.51 -3.56 19.92
N LEU A 36 9.92 -3.38 18.66
CA LEU A 36 9.69 -4.37 17.60
C LEU A 36 10.51 -5.64 17.85
N ALA A 37 11.77 -5.50 18.25
CA ALA A 37 12.65 -6.62 18.59
C ALA A 37 12.07 -7.45 19.73
N HIS A 38 11.69 -6.79 20.83
CA HIS A 38 11.11 -7.46 21.98
C HIS A 38 9.78 -8.17 21.65
N ARG A 39 8.95 -7.57 20.80
CA ARG A 39 7.61 -8.10 20.50
C ARG A 39 7.60 -9.17 19.41
N TYR A 40 8.46 -9.03 18.40
CA TYR A 40 8.41 -9.83 17.17
C TYR A 40 9.72 -10.59 16.88
N GLY A 41 10.70 -10.57 17.79
CA GLY A 41 11.97 -11.28 17.65
C GLY A 41 12.90 -10.74 16.57
N VAL A 42 12.56 -9.59 15.97
CA VAL A 42 13.32 -8.98 14.87
C VAL A 42 13.49 -7.49 15.08
N ARG A 43 14.71 -6.99 14.86
CA ARG A 43 15.02 -5.55 14.90
C ARG A 43 15.40 -5.06 13.51
N PRO A 44 14.43 -4.54 12.72
CA PRO A 44 14.75 -3.90 11.46
C PRO A 44 15.55 -2.61 11.68
N ARG A 45 16.66 -2.46 10.96
CA ARG A 45 17.52 -1.27 11.03
C ARG A 45 17.77 -0.76 9.63
N VAL A 46 17.74 0.55 9.44
CA VAL A 46 18.11 1.16 8.15
C VAL A 46 19.62 1.07 8.03
N ALA A 47 20.13 0.46 6.97
CA ALA A 47 21.56 0.32 6.70
C ALA A 47 22.02 1.25 5.56
N ALA A 48 21.12 1.59 4.62
CA ALA A 48 21.34 2.65 3.66
C ALA A 48 20.02 3.28 3.20
N VAL A 49 20.10 4.55 2.79
CA VAL A 49 19.00 5.26 2.13
C VAL A 49 19.45 5.79 0.79
N ARG A 50 18.66 5.52 -0.25
CA ARG A 50 18.89 5.90 -1.65
C ARG A 50 17.82 6.91 -2.06
N ALA A 51 18.22 8.12 -2.40
CA ALA A 51 17.39 9.12 -3.09
C ALA A 51 17.54 8.99 -4.62
N SER A 52 17.02 9.96 -5.38
CA SER A 52 17.08 9.96 -6.84
C SER A 52 18.51 9.92 -7.38
N SER A 53 19.40 10.75 -6.83
CA SER A 53 20.77 10.95 -7.31
C SER A 53 21.85 10.82 -6.23
N ALA A 54 21.46 10.60 -4.98
CA ALA A 54 22.38 10.48 -3.86
C ALA A 54 21.98 9.35 -2.92
N GLU A 55 22.91 8.90 -2.08
CA GLU A 55 22.68 7.91 -1.04
C GLU A 55 23.50 8.22 0.21
N CYS A 56 23.07 7.66 1.34
CA CYS A 56 23.81 7.73 2.58
C CYS A 56 23.71 6.42 3.36
N ARG A 57 24.63 6.27 4.31
CA ARG A 57 24.57 5.28 5.37
C ARG A 57 24.28 6.01 6.69
N PRO A 58 23.56 5.40 7.63
CA PRO A 58 23.45 5.94 8.97
C PRO A 58 24.80 5.96 9.68
N GLU A 59 24.93 6.88 10.62
CA GLU A 59 26.04 6.96 11.57
C GLU A 59 25.97 5.82 12.61
N SER A 60 27.00 5.70 13.44
CA SER A 60 27.07 4.65 14.48
C SER A 60 25.90 4.64 15.48
N ASP A 61 25.25 5.79 15.68
CA ASP A 61 24.06 5.94 16.54
C ASP A 61 22.73 5.66 15.79
N GLY A 62 22.80 5.30 14.51
CA GLY A 62 21.65 5.05 13.64
C GLY A 62 21.02 6.31 13.04
N SER A 63 21.52 7.50 13.34
CA SER A 63 21.05 8.74 12.73
C SER A 63 21.50 8.84 11.28
N LEU A 64 20.67 9.46 10.42
CA LEU A 64 21.06 9.71 9.03
C LEU A 64 21.80 11.04 8.94
N PRO A 65 22.92 11.12 8.19
CA PRO A 65 23.61 12.39 7.98
C PRO A 65 22.69 13.37 7.22
N PRO A 66 22.89 14.70 7.39
CA PRO A 66 22.17 15.71 6.64
C PRO A 66 22.27 15.47 5.12
N ARG A 67 21.20 15.76 4.37
CA ARG A 67 21.15 15.54 2.90
C ARG A 67 22.37 16.09 2.12
N PRO A 68 22.95 17.26 2.44
CA PRO A 68 24.14 17.76 1.75
C PRO A 68 25.39 16.87 1.89
N CYS A 69 25.43 16.00 2.88
CA CYS A 69 26.54 15.06 3.14
C CYS A 69 26.36 13.73 2.41
N TRP A 70 25.26 13.54 1.66
CA TRP A 70 25.00 12.29 0.96
C TRP A 70 25.91 12.16 -0.26
N GLY A 71 26.48 10.96 -0.44
CA GLY A 71 27.35 10.64 -1.56
C GLY A 71 26.56 10.38 -2.86
N PRO A 72 27.25 10.28 -4.01
CA PRO A 72 26.64 9.85 -5.25
C PRO A 72 26.11 8.41 -5.12
N ARG A 73 25.10 8.06 -5.90
CA ARG A 73 24.57 6.70 -5.88
C ARG A 73 25.59 5.69 -6.39
N GLN A 74 25.78 4.63 -5.63
CA GLN A 74 26.51 3.44 -6.03
C GLN A 74 25.57 2.49 -6.79
N PRO A 75 26.12 1.56 -7.59
CA PRO A 75 25.37 0.40 -8.07
C PRO A 75 24.64 -0.30 -6.91
N LEU A 76 23.39 -0.70 -7.14
CA LEU A 76 22.54 -1.25 -6.08
C LEU A 76 23.14 -2.55 -5.49
N ASP A 77 23.80 -3.34 -6.33
CA ASP A 77 24.51 -4.56 -5.97
C ASP A 77 25.61 -4.31 -4.93
N GLU A 78 26.42 -3.26 -5.12
CA GLU A 78 27.47 -2.86 -4.16
C GLU A 78 26.85 -2.42 -2.84
N THR A 79 25.77 -1.63 -2.87
CA THR A 79 25.07 -1.25 -1.64
C THR A 79 24.58 -2.47 -0.87
N PHE A 80 24.04 -3.50 -1.55
CA PHE A 80 23.59 -4.72 -0.89
C PHE A 80 24.75 -5.52 -0.28
N GLU A 81 25.88 -5.63 -0.98
CA GLU A 81 27.08 -6.32 -0.47
C GLU A 81 27.66 -5.63 0.76
N GLU A 82 27.77 -4.31 0.72
CA GLU A 82 28.34 -3.54 1.83
C GLU A 82 27.43 -3.49 3.06
N THR A 83 26.12 -3.56 2.88
CA THR A 83 25.14 -3.46 3.97
C THR A 83 24.68 -4.81 4.52
N GLY A 84 24.89 -5.92 3.79
CA GLY A 84 24.32 -7.22 4.15
C GLY A 84 22.78 -7.22 4.17
N ALA A 85 22.16 -6.34 3.39
CA ALA A 85 20.72 -6.09 3.46
C ALA A 85 19.88 -7.37 3.31
N ARG A 86 18.92 -7.55 4.22
CA ARG A 86 17.92 -8.62 4.15
C ARG A 86 16.60 -8.16 3.53
N VAL A 87 16.34 -6.85 3.57
CA VAL A 87 15.13 -6.25 3.01
C VAL A 87 15.47 -5.01 2.20
N PHE A 88 14.91 -4.94 1.01
CA PHE A 88 14.90 -3.76 0.17
C PHE A 88 13.51 -3.12 0.19
N VAL A 89 13.43 -1.90 0.71
CA VAL A 89 12.17 -1.15 0.84
C VAL A 89 12.07 -0.10 -0.26
N GLN A 90 10.94 -0.03 -0.95
CA GLN A 90 10.67 0.96 -1.97
C GLN A 90 9.52 1.89 -1.57
N ALA A 91 9.83 3.17 -1.45
CA ALA A 91 8.92 4.28 -1.22
C ALA A 91 9.14 5.40 -2.25
N VAL A 92 9.42 5.02 -3.50
CA VAL A 92 9.60 5.95 -4.63
C VAL A 92 8.24 6.36 -5.22
N PRO A 93 8.12 7.56 -5.81
CA PRO A 93 6.89 7.98 -6.48
C PRO A 93 6.44 6.98 -7.55
N SER A 94 5.14 6.71 -7.61
CA SER A 94 4.57 5.85 -8.64
C SER A 94 4.34 6.67 -9.90
N SER A 95 5.27 6.57 -10.86
CA SER A 95 5.15 7.28 -12.14
C SER A 95 5.55 6.41 -13.33
N PRO A 96 5.10 6.75 -14.55
CA PRO A 96 5.54 6.09 -15.77
C PRO A 96 7.06 6.11 -15.96
N GLU A 97 7.74 7.18 -15.58
CA GLU A 97 9.18 7.40 -15.77
C GLU A 97 10.00 6.50 -14.84
N LEU A 98 9.54 6.35 -13.59
CA LEU A 98 10.24 5.57 -12.57
C LEU A 98 9.88 4.07 -12.57
N ARG A 99 8.82 3.66 -13.28
CA ARG A 99 8.32 2.27 -13.21
C ARG A 99 9.37 1.23 -13.59
N ARG A 100 10.15 1.47 -14.66
CA ARG A 100 11.18 0.53 -15.12
C ARG A 100 12.34 0.47 -14.14
N TYR A 101 12.69 1.63 -13.58
CA TYR A 101 13.73 1.72 -12.57
C TYR A 101 13.36 0.95 -11.29
N ALA A 102 12.16 1.19 -10.77
CA ALA A 102 11.65 0.48 -9.60
C ALA A 102 11.54 -1.03 -9.83
N ALA A 103 11.11 -1.46 -11.03
CA ALA A 103 11.09 -2.88 -11.40
C ALA A 103 12.50 -3.50 -11.37
N LEU A 104 13.48 -2.84 -12.02
CA LEU A 104 14.86 -3.32 -12.09
C LEU A 104 15.47 -3.47 -10.68
N GLU A 105 15.36 -2.45 -9.83
CA GLU A 105 15.89 -2.52 -8.46
C GLU A 105 15.25 -3.68 -7.67
N ALA A 106 13.93 -3.86 -7.79
CA ALA A 106 13.22 -4.94 -7.11
C ALA A 106 13.64 -6.33 -7.63
N VAL A 107 13.78 -6.51 -8.95
CA VAL A 107 14.25 -7.76 -9.55
C VAL A 107 15.67 -8.10 -9.09
N THR A 108 16.57 -7.10 -9.05
CA THR A 108 17.95 -7.27 -8.54
C THR A 108 17.94 -7.76 -7.09
N ALA A 109 17.17 -7.11 -6.21
CA ALA A 109 17.05 -7.52 -4.81
C ALA A 109 16.51 -8.95 -4.68
N LEU A 110 15.39 -9.25 -5.35
CA LEU A 110 14.72 -10.54 -5.26
C LEU A 110 15.60 -11.70 -5.74
N ARG A 111 16.34 -11.53 -6.83
CA ARG A 111 17.27 -12.57 -7.34
C ARG A 111 18.44 -12.85 -6.39
N ARG A 112 18.83 -11.88 -5.56
CA ARG A 112 19.85 -12.06 -4.51
C ARG A 112 19.30 -12.69 -3.22
N GLY A 113 18.02 -13.03 -3.16
CA GLY A 113 17.39 -13.52 -1.94
C GLY A 113 16.98 -12.42 -0.96
N ILE A 114 17.12 -11.15 -1.34
CA ILE A 114 16.74 -10.00 -0.52
C ILE A 114 15.23 -9.77 -0.69
N HIS A 115 14.51 -9.72 0.42
CA HIS A 115 13.06 -9.50 0.40
C HIS A 115 12.72 -8.09 -0.09
N VAL A 116 11.67 -7.94 -0.88
CA VAL A 116 11.20 -6.62 -1.33
C VAL A 116 9.92 -6.23 -0.62
N VAL A 117 9.89 -5.01 -0.09
CA VAL A 117 8.72 -4.41 0.54
C VAL A 117 8.44 -3.09 -0.14
N THR A 118 7.27 -2.91 -0.76
CA THR A 118 7.04 -1.74 -1.62
C THR A 118 5.67 -1.09 -1.43
N ALA A 119 5.67 0.24 -1.38
CA ALA A 119 4.47 1.06 -1.50
C ALA A 119 4.29 1.60 -2.92
N THR A 120 5.26 1.38 -3.81
CA THR A 120 5.24 1.87 -5.19
C THR A 120 4.38 0.94 -6.06
N LYS A 121 3.37 1.50 -6.73
CA LYS A 121 2.36 0.73 -7.50
C LYS A 121 2.78 0.48 -8.95
N SER A 122 3.47 1.44 -9.58
CA SER A 122 3.63 1.50 -11.05
C SER A 122 4.34 0.27 -11.65
N HIS A 123 5.38 -0.24 -11.00
CA HIS A 123 6.10 -1.42 -11.44
C HIS A 123 5.31 -2.71 -11.19
N LEU A 124 4.52 -2.79 -10.11
CA LEU A 124 3.63 -3.93 -9.83
C LEU A 124 2.57 -4.09 -10.92
N LEU A 125 2.09 -2.98 -11.52
CA LEU A 125 1.09 -3.00 -12.57
C LEU A 125 1.62 -3.43 -13.95
N THR A 126 2.93 -3.52 -14.12
CA THR A 126 3.56 -3.70 -15.45
C THR A 126 4.57 -4.84 -15.49
N HIS A 127 5.19 -5.19 -14.37
CA HIS A 127 6.25 -6.20 -14.27
C HIS A 127 5.90 -7.31 -13.27
N TRP A 128 4.61 -7.52 -12.97
CA TRP A 128 4.13 -8.47 -11.96
C TRP A 128 4.77 -9.87 -12.09
N ARG A 129 4.71 -10.45 -13.28
CA ARG A 129 5.25 -11.79 -13.56
C ARG A 129 6.77 -11.85 -13.45
N GLU A 130 7.47 -10.80 -13.86
CA GLU A 130 8.93 -10.72 -13.75
C GLU A 130 9.36 -10.67 -12.27
N LEU A 131 8.65 -9.88 -11.45
CA LEU A 131 8.87 -9.79 -10.02
C LEU A 131 8.58 -11.11 -9.31
N ASP A 132 7.48 -11.79 -9.64
CA ASP A 132 7.14 -13.10 -9.08
C ASP A 132 8.20 -14.16 -9.47
N ALA A 133 8.63 -14.18 -10.73
CA ALA A 133 9.69 -15.08 -11.17
C ALA A 133 11.02 -14.82 -10.44
N ALA A 134 11.40 -13.54 -10.27
CA ALA A 134 12.59 -13.15 -9.53
C ALA A 134 12.51 -13.59 -8.06
N ALA A 135 11.38 -13.34 -7.40
CA ALA A 135 11.13 -13.72 -6.01
C ALA A 135 11.28 -15.22 -5.80
N ARG A 136 10.66 -16.03 -6.68
CA ARG A 136 10.79 -17.50 -6.65
C ARG A 136 12.24 -17.94 -6.88
N SER A 137 12.94 -17.34 -7.84
CA SER A 137 14.32 -17.74 -8.19
C SER A 137 15.32 -17.49 -7.06
N GLY A 138 15.19 -16.38 -6.32
CA GLY A 138 16.08 -16.07 -5.20
C GLY A 138 15.57 -16.59 -3.85
N GLY A 139 14.41 -17.23 -3.79
CA GLY A 139 13.80 -17.65 -2.52
C GLY A 139 13.36 -16.49 -1.63
N ALA A 140 13.10 -15.32 -2.21
CA ALA A 140 12.73 -14.10 -1.50
C ALA A 140 11.22 -13.84 -1.55
N MET A 141 10.73 -13.02 -0.61
CA MET A 141 9.35 -12.54 -0.61
C MET A 141 9.24 -11.15 -1.21
N ILE A 142 8.11 -10.87 -1.87
CA ILE A 142 7.66 -9.52 -2.20
C ILE A 142 6.36 -9.19 -1.45
N ARG A 143 6.36 -8.09 -0.69
CA ARG A 143 5.22 -7.60 0.09
C ARG A 143 4.82 -6.20 -0.39
N ILE A 144 3.51 -5.97 -0.49
CA ILE A 144 2.93 -4.82 -1.22
C ILE A 144 1.80 -4.12 -0.45
N SER A 145 1.72 -4.27 0.87
CA SER A 145 0.60 -3.75 1.67
C SER A 145 0.46 -2.23 1.53
N GLY A 146 1.60 -1.53 1.44
CA GLY A 146 1.68 -0.09 1.16
C GLY A 146 0.99 0.31 -0.15
N ALA A 147 1.02 -0.56 -1.17
CA ALA A 147 0.43 -0.32 -2.49
C ALA A 147 -1.06 -0.64 -2.56
N THR A 148 -1.61 -1.48 -1.66
CA THR A 148 -3.01 -1.95 -1.69
C THR A 148 -3.97 -1.17 -0.78
N GLY A 149 -3.46 -0.32 0.10
CA GLY A 149 -4.31 0.38 1.08
C GLY A 149 -3.57 1.21 2.13
N ALA A 150 -2.24 1.29 2.06
CA ALA A 150 -1.40 1.80 3.14
C ALA A 150 -1.66 1.03 4.45
N ALA A 151 -2.07 1.69 5.52
CA ALA A 151 -2.34 1.06 6.81
C ALA A 151 -3.61 0.18 6.85
N LEU A 152 -4.40 0.13 5.77
CA LEU A 152 -5.53 -0.81 5.67
C LEU A 152 -4.96 -2.20 5.29
N PRO A 153 -5.12 -3.25 6.12
CA PRO A 153 -4.49 -4.56 5.89
C PRO A 153 -5.25 -5.40 4.84
N ALA A 154 -5.80 -4.78 3.80
CA ALA A 154 -6.55 -5.46 2.74
C ALA A 154 -5.65 -6.41 1.93
N GLY A 155 -4.41 -6.02 1.66
CA GLY A 155 -3.44 -6.86 0.95
C GLY A 155 -3.08 -8.13 1.72
N ASP A 156 -3.03 -8.05 3.05
CA ASP A 156 -2.77 -9.22 3.90
C ASP A 156 -3.97 -10.16 3.93
N LEU A 157 -5.18 -9.62 4.09
CA LEU A 157 -6.40 -10.43 4.01
C LEU A 157 -6.46 -11.18 2.67
N SER A 158 -6.29 -10.46 1.55
CA SER A 158 -6.23 -11.06 0.22
C SER A 158 -5.16 -12.14 0.09
N ARG A 159 -3.97 -11.91 0.65
CA ARG A 159 -2.84 -12.83 0.49
C ARG A 159 -2.97 -14.08 1.35
N THR A 160 -3.42 -13.95 2.60
CA THR A 160 -3.32 -15.02 3.60
C THR A 160 -4.67 -15.37 4.23
N ALA A 161 -5.37 -14.41 4.83
CA ALA A 161 -6.52 -14.71 5.69
C ALA A 161 -7.75 -15.22 4.93
N LEU A 162 -7.91 -14.85 3.66
CA LEU A 162 -9.03 -15.29 2.82
C LEU A 162 -8.81 -16.65 2.16
N ARG A 163 -7.61 -17.25 2.31
CA ARG A 163 -7.33 -18.57 1.73
C ARG A 163 -8.28 -19.60 2.32
N GLY A 164 -8.99 -20.30 1.45
CA GLY A 164 -9.97 -21.32 1.85
C GLY A 164 -11.37 -20.78 2.15
N LEU A 165 -11.60 -19.46 2.09
CA LEU A 165 -12.94 -18.86 2.29
C LEU A 165 -13.75 -18.70 0.99
N ASP A 166 -13.21 -19.13 -0.15
CA ASP A 166 -13.79 -18.95 -1.50
C ASP A 166 -14.30 -17.52 -1.76
N CYS A 167 -13.40 -16.54 -1.64
CA CYS A 167 -13.71 -15.15 -1.96
C CYS A 167 -14.10 -15.02 -3.45
N ARG A 168 -15.36 -14.70 -3.73
CA ARG A 168 -15.91 -14.53 -5.09
C ARG A 168 -15.92 -13.09 -5.56
N THR A 169 -16.02 -12.12 -4.64
CA THR A 169 -16.09 -10.70 -5.00
C THR A 169 -15.21 -9.84 -4.10
N ILE A 170 -14.73 -8.73 -4.65
CA ILE A 170 -14.05 -7.65 -3.91
C ILE A 170 -14.82 -6.37 -4.23
N ARG A 171 -15.43 -5.73 -3.23
CA ARG A 171 -16.00 -4.37 -3.31
C ARG A 171 -15.18 -3.45 -2.42
N ALA A 172 -14.74 -2.31 -2.93
CA ALA A 172 -13.83 -1.45 -2.19
C ALA A 172 -14.12 0.04 -2.39
N CYS A 173 -14.00 0.81 -1.32
CA CYS A 173 -13.78 2.25 -1.36
C CYS A 173 -12.37 2.52 -0.80
N PRO A 174 -11.30 2.27 -1.57
CA PRO A 174 -9.94 2.30 -1.05
C PRO A 174 -9.30 3.71 -1.14
N ASN A 175 -10.09 4.72 -1.49
CA ASN A 175 -9.65 6.10 -1.72
C ASN A 175 -10.36 7.07 -0.76
N GLY A 176 -9.60 7.58 0.21
CA GLY A 176 -10.11 8.52 1.21
C GLY A 176 -10.42 9.91 0.65
N THR A 177 -9.70 10.36 -0.39
CA THR A 177 -9.98 11.65 -1.06
C THR A 177 -11.37 11.64 -1.67
N VAL A 178 -11.68 10.60 -2.45
CA VAL A 178 -12.98 10.48 -3.12
C VAL A 178 -14.11 10.33 -2.11
N THR A 179 -13.92 9.52 -1.06
CA THR A 179 -14.93 9.35 0.01
C THR A 179 -15.25 10.69 0.68
N PHE A 180 -14.21 11.47 1.02
CA PHE A 180 -14.38 12.80 1.60
C PHE A 180 -15.07 13.78 0.63
N VAL A 181 -14.69 13.79 -0.65
CA VAL A 181 -15.29 14.66 -1.66
C VAL A 181 -16.77 14.35 -1.84
N LEU A 182 -17.16 13.07 -1.98
CA LEU A 182 -18.56 12.67 -2.10
C LEU A 182 -19.40 13.08 -0.88
N ASP A 183 -18.84 12.96 0.34
CA ASP A 183 -19.50 13.41 1.57
C ASP A 183 -19.72 14.94 1.61
N ARG A 184 -18.82 15.72 0.99
CA ARG A 184 -18.96 17.19 0.87
C ARG A 184 -19.99 17.56 -0.21
N LEU A 185 -19.96 16.90 -1.36
CA LEU A 185 -20.96 17.07 -2.41
C LEU A 185 -22.37 16.78 -1.90
N ALA A 186 -22.55 15.73 -1.09
CA ALA A 186 -23.81 15.42 -0.44
C ALA A 186 -24.30 16.51 0.56
N ARG A 187 -23.45 17.47 0.94
CA ARG A 187 -23.81 18.65 1.74
C ARG A 187 -24.13 19.89 0.91
N GLY A 188 -24.06 19.79 -0.42
CA GLY A 188 -24.32 20.88 -1.35
C GLY A 188 -23.09 21.68 -1.76
N ASP A 189 -21.88 21.23 -1.40
CA ASP A 189 -20.65 21.86 -1.90
C ASP A 189 -20.50 21.67 -3.42
N SER A 190 -19.84 22.61 -4.09
CA SER A 190 -19.31 22.41 -5.43
C SER A 190 -18.14 21.42 -5.42
N LEU A 191 -17.82 20.81 -6.57
CA LEU A 191 -16.66 19.93 -6.68
C LEU A 191 -15.35 20.67 -6.30
N ASP A 192 -15.18 21.91 -6.77
CA ASP A 192 -13.99 22.70 -6.51
C ASP A 192 -13.83 23.03 -5.02
N ASP A 193 -14.92 23.36 -4.32
CA ASP A 193 -14.90 23.62 -2.89
C ASP A 193 -14.62 22.34 -2.09
N ALA A 194 -15.19 21.21 -2.51
CA ALA A 194 -14.93 19.91 -1.90
C ALA A 194 -13.45 19.50 -2.03
N ILE A 195 -12.85 19.65 -3.23
CA ILE A 195 -11.43 19.41 -3.48
C ILE A 195 -10.56 20.34 -2.65
N ARG A 196 -10.89 21.65 -2.61
CA ARG A 196 -10.16 22.63 -1.81
C ARG A 196 -10.20 22.28 -0.32
N ALA A 197 -11.35 21.87 0.19
CA ALA A 197 -11.51 21.42 1.57
C ALA A 197 -10.71 20.15 1.88
N ALA A 198 -10.58 19.23 0.91
CA ALA A 198 -9.75 18.03 1.05
C ALA A 198 -8.25 18.39 1.11
N ARG A 199 -7.78 19.31 0.24
CA ARG A 199 -6.40 19.81 0.25
C ARG A 199 -6.03 20.52 1.55
N LEU A 200 -6.91 21.41 2.05
CA LEU A 200 -6.71 22.13 3.32
C LEU A 200 -6.56 21.18 4.51
N ARG A 201 -7.18 20.00 4.45
CA ARG A 201 -7.07 18.95 5.48
C ARG A 201 -5.91 17.98 5.24
N GLY A 202 -5.11 18.18 4.19
CA GLY A 202 -4.04 17.27 3.79
C GLY A 202 -4.54 15.89 3.33
N ILE A 203 -5.82 15.78 2.93
CA ILE A 203 -6.41 14.53 2.43
C ILE A 203 -6.05 14.32 0.96
N ALA A 204 -6.12 15.40 0.16
CA ALA A 204 -5.83 15.39 -1.26
C ALA A 204 -4.49 16.06 -1.56
N GLU A 205 -3.78 15.56 -2.57
CA GLU A 205 -2.58 16.20 -3.11
C GLU A 205 -2.93 17.43 -3.97
N ALA A 206 -1.89 18.12 -4.47
CA ALA A 206 -2.04 19.26 -5.36
C ALA A 206 -2.79 18.87 -6.65
N ASP A 207 -2.60 17.67 -7.18
CA ASP A 207 -3.35 17.13 -8.31
C ASP A 207 -4.11 15.85 -7.91
N PRO A 208 -5.43 15.91 -7.64
CA PRO A 208 -6.24 14.75 -7.27
C PRO A 208 -6.82 14.00 -8.49
N SER A 209 -6.34 14.26 -9.72
CA SER A 209 -6.95 13.71 -10.94
C SER A 209 -7.00 12.18 -10.95
N ALA A 210 -5.95 11.50 -10.46
CA ALA A 210 -5.92 10.04 -10.36
C ALA A 210 -6.89 9.48 -9.29
N ASP A 211 -7.19 10.26 -8.26
CA ASP A 211 -8.19 9.90 -7.25
C ASP A 211 -9.59 10.01 -7.86
N LEU A 212 -9.91 11.17 -8.42
CA LEU A 212 -11.25 11.50 -8.94
C LEU A 212 -11.61 10.74 -10.22
N SER A 213 -10.63 10.32 -11.03
CA SER A 213 -10.87 9.48 -12.21
C SER A 213 -11.27 8.05 -11.85
N GLY A 214 -11.04 7.62 -10.61
CA GLY A 214 -11.23 6.24 -10.16
C GLY A 214 -10.03 5.32 -10.43
N GLU A 215 -8.98 5.78 -11.12
CA GLU A 215 -7.84 4.94 -11.49
C GLU A 215 -7.04 4.46 -10.27
N ASP A 216 -6.87 5.29 -9.23
CA ASP A 216 -6.20 4.84 -7.99
C ASP A 216 -6.99 3.72 -7.28
N ALA A 217 -8.32 3.83 -7.26
CA ALA A 217 -9.18 2.80 -6.68
C ALA A 217 -9.12 1.51 -7.51
N ALA A 218 -9.17 1.63 -8.83
CA ALA A 218 -9.03 0.50 -9.74
C ALA A 218 -7.68 -0.19 -9.59
N THR A 219 -6.59 0.58 -9.51
CA THR A 219 -5.23 0.09 -9.29
C THR A 219 -5.12 -0.74 -8.02
N LYS A 220 -5.67 -0.26 -6.90
CA LYS A 220 -5.64 -1.00 -5.63
C LYS A 220 -6.41 -2.31 -5.73
N VAL A 221 -7.60 -2.30 -6.36
CA VAL A 221 -8.39 -3.52 -6.54
C VAL A 221 -7.73 -4.49 -7.53
N ARG A 222 -7.03 -4.02 -8.57
CA ARG A 222 -6.21 -4.88 -9.45
C ARG A 222 -5.16 -5.65 -8.66
N LEU A 223 -4.46 -4.97 -7.74
CA LEU A 223 -3.47 -5.60 -6.87
C LEU A 223 -4.12 -6.57 -5.86
N LEU A 224 -5.26 -6.22 -5.27
CA LEU A 224 -6.01 -7.12 -4.38
C LEU A 224 -6.51 -8.38 -5.12
N ALA A 225 -7.04 -8.22 -6.33
CA ALA A 225 -7.47 -9.33 -7.18
C ALA A 225 -6.29 -10.22 -7.60
N ALA A 226 -5.12 -9.64 -7.86
CA ALA A 226 -3.90 -10.41 -8.11
C ALA A 226 -3.46 -11.24 -6.89
N LEU A 227 -3.56 -10.68 -5.68
CA LEU A 227 -3.27 -11.41 -4.45
C LEU A 227 -4.31 -12.49 -4.12
N THR A 228 -5.59 -12.24 -4.43
CA THR A 228 -6.72 -13.12 -4.07
C THR A 228 -6.89 -14.27 -5.08
N TRP A 229 -6.81 -13.97 -6.39
CA TRP A 229 -7.13 -14.90 -7.47
C TRP A 229 -5.95 -15.22 -8.40
N GLY A 230 -4.75 -14.69 -8.12
CA GLY A 230 -3.57 -14.92 -8.95
C GLY A 230 -3.61 -14.23 -10.31
N TRP A 231 -4.47 -13.23 -10.50
CA TRP A 231 -4.52 -12.46 -11.74
C TRP A 231 -3.21 -11.71 -11.97
N ASP A 232 -2.85 -11.50 -13.24
CA ASP A 232 -1.79 -10.57 -13.60
C ASP A 232 -2.37 -9.15 -13.71
N PRO A 233 -2.02 -8.21 -12.81
CA PRO A 233 -2.51 -6.84 -12.84
C PRO A 233 -2.37 -6.18 -14.21
N ALA A 234 -1.30 -6.47 -14.96
CA ALA A 234 -1.03 -5.85 -16.26
C ALA A 234 -2.08 -6.19 -17.33
N THR A 235 -2.77 -7.31 -17.16
CA THR A 235 -3.79 -7.81 -18.09
C THR A 235 -5.22 -7.44 -17.69
N VAL A 236 -5.40 -6.89 -16.48
CA VAL A 236 -6.71 -6.55 -15.94
C VAL A 236 -7.21 -5.26 -16.59
N ARG A 237 -8.37 -5.33 -17.23
CA ARG A 237 -9.05 -4.17 -17.82
C ARG A 237 -9.68 -3.31 -16.73
N VAL A 238 -9.72 -2.00 -16.96
CA VAL A 238 -10.35 -1.03 -16.06
C VAL A 238 -11.47 -0.31 -16.78
N ARG A 239 -12.61 -0.16 -16.11
CA ARG A 239 -13.68 0.77 -16.48
C ARG A 239 -14.00 1.63 -15.27
N ALA A 240 -13.69 2.92 -15.33
CA ALA A 240 -13.88 3.82 -14.20
C ALA A 240 -14.82 4.96 -14.56
N GLU A 241 -15.85 5.13 -13.73
CA GLU A 241 -16.71 6.31 -13.73
C GLU A 241 -16.04 7.39 -12.85
N PRO A 242 -15.76 8.59 -13.39
CA PRO A 242 -15.12 9.66 -12.64
C PRO A 242 -16.10 10.37 -11.70
N VAL A 243 -15.56 11.03 -10.67
CA VAL A 243 -16.26 12.05 -9.88
C VAL A 243 -16.07 13.41 -10.55
N ASP A 244 -17.16 13.97 -11.04
CA ASP A 244 -17.20 15.23 -11.79
C ASP A 244 -18.24 16.22 -11.23
N ALA A 245 -18.43 17.35 -11.90
CA ALA A 245 -19.39 18.36 -11.48
C ALA A 245 -20.85 17.84 -11.48
N GLY A 246 -21.20 16.90 -12.37
CA GLY A 246 -22.52 16.28 -12.43
C GLY A 246 -22.80 15.34 -11.26
N THR A 247 -21.76 14.88 -10.56
CA THR A 247 -21.87 13.98 -9.41
C THR A 247 -22.54 14.65 -8.20
N ALA A 248 -22.49 15.97 -8.08
CA ALA A 248 -23.04 16.70 -6.93
C ALA A 248 -24.54 16.48 -6.73
N GLY A 249 -25.33 16.58 -7.81
CA GLY A 249 -26.78 16.37 -7.75
C GLY A 249 -27.15 14.97 -7.29
N ARG A 250 -26.42 13.95 -7.79
CA ARG A 250 -26.60 12.55 -7.38
C ARG A 250 -26.29 12.33 -5.90
N ALA A 251 -25.22 12.95 -5.39
CA ALA A 251 -24.83 12.83 -3.99
C ALA A 251 -25.87 13.46 -3.04
N VAL A 252 -26.42 14.63 -3.41
CA VAL A 252 -27.50 15.30 -2.67
C VAL A 252 -28.79 14.48 -2.69
N ASP A 253 -29.19 14.01 -3.87
CA ASP A 253 -30.40 13.18 -4.03
C ASP A 253 -30.31 11.88 -3.23
N ALA A 254 -29.19 11.15 -3.31
CA ALA A 254 -28.96 9.95 -2.50
C ALA A 254 -29.10 10.25 -1.00
N ARG A 255 -28.51 11.36 -0.53
CA ARG A 255 -28.61 11.76 0.88
C ARG A 255 -30.04 12.07 1.31
N SER A 256 -30.85 12.68 0.44
CA SER A 256 -32.26 12.98 0.74
C SER A 256 -33.09 11.70 1.01
N ARG A 257 -32.65 10.58 0.44
CA ARG A 257 -33.24 9.23 0.59
C ARG A 257 -32.54 8.39 1.67
N SER A 258 -31.79 9.02 2.58
CA SER A 258 -30.99 8.34 3.62
C SER A 258 -29.95 7.35 3.07
N ARG A 259 -29.53 7.53 1.81
CA ARG A 259 -28.47 6.77 1.16
C ARG A 259 -27.19 7.60 1.06
N ARG A 260 -26.09 6.97 0.65
CA ARG A 260 -24.81 7.63 0.42
C ARG A 260 -24.23 7.22 -0.92
N LEU A 261 -23.81 8.19 -1.71
CA LEU A 261 -23.07 7.92 -2.93
C LEU A 261 -21.62 7.56 -2.59
N ARG A 262 -21.12 6.47 -3.16
CA ARG A 262 -19.77 5.94 -2.95
C ARG A 262 -19.15 5.57 -4.29
N ALA A 263 -17.87 5.87 -4.47
CA ALA A 263 -17.10 5.35 -5.59
C ALA A 263 -16.60 3.95 -5.22
N VAL A 264 -17.29 2.92 -5.71
CA VAL A 264 -17.04 1.53 -5.40
C VAL A 264 -16.26 0.88 -6.53
N ALA A 265 -15.06 0.41 -6.23
CA ALA A 265 -14.26 -0.42 -7.10
C ALA A 265 -14.61 -1.89 -6.87
N VAL A 266 -14.97 -2.61 -7.93
CA VAL A 266 -15.48 -3.98 -7.89
C VAL A 266 -14.65 -4.88 -8.81
N ALA A 267 -14.30 -6.06 -8.30
CA ALA A 267 -13.81 -7.18 -9.09
C ALA A 267 -14.56 -8.46 -8.67
N SER A 268 -14.72 -9.40 -9.60
CA SER A 268 -15.40 -10.68 -9.35
C SER A 268 -14.67 -11.83 -10.04
N ALA A 269 -14.63 -12.98 -9.38
CA ALA A 269 -14.14 -14.23 -9.97
C ALA A 269 -15.02 -14.70 -11.15
N ASP A 270 -16.31 -14.32 -11.18
CA ASP A 270 -17.25 -14.69 -12.25
C ASP A 270 -17.07 -13.83 -13.51
N GLU A 271 -16.46 -12.65 -13.38
CA GLU A 271 -16.08 -11.80 -14.50
C GLU A 271 -14.59 -11.44 -14.42
N PRO A 272 -13.71 -12.40 -14.77
CA PRO A 272 -12.30 -12.27 -14.50
C PRO A 272 -11.63 -11.19 -15.33
N LEU A 273 -10.50 -10.68 -14.81
CA LEU A 273 -9.64 -9.70 -15.48
C LEU A 273 -10.36 -8.38 -15.82
N LEU A 274 -11.32 -7.99 -14.97
CA LEU A 274 -11.98 -6.70 -15.05
C LEU A 274 -12.15 -6.10 -13.66
N VAL A 275 -11.75 -4.83 -13.52
CA VAL A 275 -12.13 -3.98 -12.40
C VAL A 275 -13.04 -2.87 -12.91
N ARG A 276 -14.17 -2.67 -12.22
CA ARG A 276 -15.07 -1.54 -12.49
C ARG A 276 -15.08 -0.59 -11.30
N VAL A 277 -15.00 0.70 -11.55
CA VAL A 277 -15.27 1.74 -10.54
C VAL A 277 -16.54 2.45 -10.93
N ARG A 278 -17.53 2.44 -10.04
CA ARG A 278 -18.85 3.05 -10.26
C ARG A 278 -19.27 3.90 -9.08
N LEU A 279 -20.09 4.90 -9.34
CA LEU A 279 -20.77 5.67 -8.31
C LEU A 279 -22.05 4.92 -7.90
N GLU A 280 -21.97 4.20 -6.78
CA GLU A 280 -23.06 3.38 -6.24
C GLU A 280 -23.76 4.11 -5.08
N GLU A 281 -25.09 3.99 -5.03
CA GLU A 281 -25.85 4.36 -3.84
C GLU A 281 -25.83 3.22 -2.83
N THR A 282 -25.28 3.50 -1.66
CA THR A 282 -25.21 2.57 -0.54
C THR A 282 -26.26 2.93 0.49
N GLU A 283 -26.89 1.93 1.10
CA GLU A 283 -27.95 2.10 2.09
C GLU A 283 -27.49 1.69 3.50
N PRO A 284 -28.20 2.11 4.57
CA PRO A 284 -27.88 1.70 5.92
C PRO A 284 -27.83 0.17 6.04
N GLY A 285 -26.69 -0.36 6.50
CA GLY A 285 -26.42 -1.80 6.55
C GLY A 285 -25.32 -2.25 5.59
N ASP A 286 -25.11 -1.55 4.46
CA ASP A 286 -23.93 -1.78 3.61
C ASP A 286 -22.67 -1.27 4.35
N PRO A 287 -21.62 -2.09 4.54
CA PRO A 287 -20.40 -1.64 5.22
C PRO A 287 -19.73 -0.42 4.58
N LEU A 288 -19.89 -0.22 3.27
CA LEU A 288 -19.35 0.95 2.56
C LEU A 288 -20.17 2.23 2.81
N HIS A 289 -21.44 2.11 3.22
CA HIS A 289 -22.26 3.24 3.65
C HIS A 289 -21.70 3.89 4.92
N ALA A 290 -21.20 3.08 5.85
CA ALA A 290 -20.73 3.51 7.16
C ALA A 290 -19.47 4.39 7.11
N LEU A 291 -18.71 4.34 6.01
CA LEU A 291 -17.49 5.13 5.83
C LEU A 291 -17.75 6.63 6.05
N ALA A 292 -16.87 7.28 6.81
CA ALA A 292 -16.92 8.72 7.05
C ALA A 292 -15.55 9.37 6.84
N GLY A 293 -15.53 10.56 6.23
CA GLY A 293 -14.29 11.31 6.03
C GLY A 293 -13.31 10.55 5.12
N PRO A 294 -12.00 10.52 5.43
CA PRO A 294 -10.99 9.86 4.58
C PRO A 294 -10.80 8.37 4.90
N GLU A 295 -11.80 7.73 5.52
CA GLU A 295 -11.80 6.29 5.77
C GLU A 295 -11.85 5.47 4.47
N LYS A 296 -11.39 4.23 4.56
CA LYS A 296 -11.40 3.25 3.47
C LYS A 296 -12.02 1.97 3.97
N ALA A 297 -12.61 1.20 3.07
CA ALA A 297 -12.96 -0.18 3.35
C ALA A 297 -12.85 -1.07 2.11
N VAL A 298 -12.71 -2.36 2.38
CA VAL A 298 -12.83 -3.44 1.41
C VAL A 298 -13.75 -4.51 2.01
N VAL A 299 -14.71 -4.94 1.23
CA VAL A 299 -15.62 -6.07 1.50
C VAL A 299 -15.22 -7.20 0.57
N PHE A 300 -14.89 -8.34 1.15
CA PHE A 300 -14.57 -9.58 0.47
C PHE A 300 -15.78 -10.53 0.57
N GLY A 301 -16.48 -10.73 -0.54
CA GLY A 301 -17.67 -11.56 -0.59
C GLY A 301 -17.30 -13.03 -0.67
N CYS A 302 -17.62 -13.78 0.39
CA CYS A 302 -17.29 -15.19 0.56
C CYS A 302 -18.59 -15.98 0.83
N PRO A 303 -19.19 -16.67 -0.17
CA PRO A 303 -20.55 -17.20 -0.07
C PRO A 303 -20.80 -18.09 1.15
N ASP A 304 -19.87 -19.00 1.45
CA ASP A 304 -20.02 -19.96 2.54
C ASP A 304 -19.59 -19.40 3.91
N ALA A 305 -18.63 -18.46 3.91
CA ALA A 305 -18.07 -17.89 5.14
C ALA A 305 -18.77 -16.59 5.59
N GLY A 306 -19.58 -16.00 4.72
CA GLY A 306 -20.09 -14.64 4.85
C GLY A 306 -19.07 -13.57 4.48
N ASP A 307 -19.53 -12.34 4.32
CA ASP A 307 -18.68 -11.23 3.90
C ASP A 307 -17.65 -10.85 4.97
N VAL A 308 -16.38 -10.77 4.57
CA VAL A 308 -15.29 -10.24 5.42
C VAL A 308 -15.06 -8.78 5.07
N THR A 309 -15.32 -7.88 6.01
CA THR A 309 -15.06 -6.45 5.84
C THR A 309 -13.87 -5.99 6.66
N VAL A 310 -12.99 -5.21 6.03
CA VAL A 310 -11.95 -4.44 6.73
C VAL A 310 -12.14 -2.96 6.45
N SER A 311 -12.09 -2.14 7.51
CA SER A 311 -12.19 -0.68 7.41
C SER A 311 -11.09 0.01 8.22
N GLY A 312 -10.76 1.24 7.83
CA GLY A 312 -9.75 2.06 8.48
C GLY A 312 -8.62 2.49 7.54
N GLY A 313 -7.39 2.59 8.05
CA GLY A 313 -6.21 2.87 7.25
C GLY A 313 -6.21 4.25 6.56
N ARG A 314 -6.17 5.33 7.34
CA ARG A 314 -6.11 6.71 6.81
C ARG A 314 -4.97 6.87 5.80
N SER A 315 -5.22 7.59 4.70
CA SER A 315 -4.16 7.98 3.77
C SER A 315 -3.25 8.99 4.44
N SER A 316 -2.02 8.59 4.76
CA SER A 316 -0.98 9.48 5.25
C SER A 316 0.40 8.87 4.99
N PRO A 317 1.47 9.69 4.97
CA PRO A 317 2.84 9.19 4.91
C PRO A 317 3.14 8.17 6.02
N LEU A 318 2.68 8.45 7.24
CA LEU A 318 2.81 7.53 8.37
C LEU A 318 2.05 6.22 8.15
N GLY A 319 0.82 6.26 7.62
CA GLY A 319 0.05 5.06 7.34
C GLY A 319 0.74 4.15 6.32
N ALA A 320 1.33 4.73 5.27
CA ALA A 320 2.10 3.97 4.29
C ALA A 320 3.40 3.41 4.92
N ALA A 321 4.10 4.21 5.71
CA ALA A 321 5.29 3.78 6.44
C ALA A 321 4.99 2.62 7.41
N LEU A 322 3.87 2.65 8.12
CA LEU A 322 3.45 1.55 9.00
C LEU A 322 3.20 0.25 8.23
N ALA A 323 2.63 0.33 7.02
CA ALA A 323 2.49 -0.83 6.15
C ALA A 323 3.85 -1.41 5.74
N LEU A 324 4.82 -0.54 5.39
CA LEU A 324 6.19 -0.96 5.07
C LEU A 324 6.87 -1.59 6.30
N VAL A 325 6.75 -1.00 7.49
CA VAL A 325 7.30 -1.57 8.73
C VAL A 325 6.71 -2.95 9.01
N LYS A 326 5.38 -3.08 8.93
CA LYS A 326 4.70 -4.36 9.10
C LYS A 326 5.22 -5.40 8.10
N ASP A 327 5.29 -5.05 6.82
CA ASP A 327 5.73 -5.96 5.77
C ASP A 327 7.21 -6.36 5.91
N THR A 328 8.06 -5.46 6.42
CA THR A 328 9.45 -5.76 6.78
C THR A 328 9.54 -6.78 7.91
N ILE A 329 8.76 -6.59 8.99
CA ILE A 329 8.68 -7.55 10.11
C ILE A 329 8.22 -8.91 9.60
N GLU A 330 7.10 -8.94 8.87
CA GLU A 330 6.52 -10.13 8.27
C GLU A 330 7.46 -10.91 7.34
N ALA A 331 8.38 -10.19 6.69
CA ALA A 331 9.38 -10.78 5.81
C ALA A 331 10.56 -11.38 6.58
N THR A 332 10.83 -10.96 7.81
CA THR A 332 12.10 -11.24 8.50
C THR A 332 11.96 -11.89 9.87
N ALA A 333 10.78 -11.79 10.49
CA ALA A 333 10.50 -12.38 11.79
C ALA A 333 10.58 -13.91 11.74
N PRO A 334 11.10 -14.55 12.79
CA PRO A 334 11.04 -16.01 12.94
C PRO A 334 9.58 -16.50 12.87
N ARG A 335 9.35 -17.65 12.22
CA ARG A 335 8.03 -18.28 12.12
C ARG A 335 7.95 -19.48 13.05
N THR A 336 7.88 -19.24 14.35
CA THR A 336 7.87 -20.32 15.36
C THR A 336 6.81 -20.10 16.44
N GLY A 337 5.96 -21.11 16.64
CA GLY A 337 4.92 -21.09 17.68
C GLY A 337 3.73 -20.18 17.33
N PHE A 338 3.03 -19.70 18.37
CA PHE A 338 1.92 -18.75 18.23
C PHE A 338 2.38 -17.28 18.10
N ARG A 339 3.67 -17.05 17.80
CA ARG A 339 4.29 -15.72 17.73
C ARG A 339 4.62 -15.35 16.29
#